data_AF-A0A959EML0-F1
#
_entry.id   AF-A0A959EML0-F1
#
_cell.length_a   1.000
_cell.length_b   1.000
_cell.length_c   1.000
_cell.angle_alpha   90.00
_cell.angle_beta   90.00
_cell.angle_gamma   90.00
#
_symmetry.space_group_name_H-M   'P 1'
#
loop_
_entity.id
_entity.type
_entity.pdbx_description
1 polymer ?
#
loop_
_entity_poly.entity_id
_entity_poly.type
_entity_poly.pdbx_seq_one_letter_code
_entity_poly.pdbx_strand_id
1 'polypeptide(L)'
;LDQVTSDYTDIDLTFSGHTHGMQFGVEIPGWIKWSPIKYVYKQWAGLYQEGQQYLYVNRGLGYLGYPGRVGILPEVTVIDLKRG
;
A
#
# COMPACT_ATOMS: atom_id res chain seq x y z
N LEU A 1 7.55 7.74 -2.74
CA LEU A 1 8.67 7.43 -1.82
C LEU A 1 9.57 8.64 -1.77
N ASP A 2 10.06 9.09 -2.90
CA ASP A 2 10.98 10.24 -3.08
C ASP A 2 10.63 11.46 -2.22
N GLN A 3 9.36 11.86 -2.10
CA GLN A 3 8.96 13.04 -1.30
C GLN A 3 9.07 12.88 0.22
N VAL A 4 9.12 11.66 0.75
CA VAL A 4 9.16 11.40 2.20
C VAL A 4 10.51 10.84 2.62
N THR A 5 11.12 10.00 1.78
CA THR A 5 12.41 9.35 2.04
C THR A 5 13.59 10.33 1.97
N SER A 6 13.54 11.34 1.10
CA SER A 6 14.63 12.34 1.00
C SER A 6 14.74 13.26 2.21
N ASP A 7 13.58 13.60 2.80
CA ASP A 7 13.49 14.66 3.81
C ASP A 7 13.60 14.11 5.24
N TYR A 8 13.37 12.81 5.43
CA TYR A 8 13.36 12.13 6.74
C TYR A 8 14.12 10.80 6.65
N THR A 9 15.45 10.88 6.57
CA THR A 9 16.32 9.71 6.33
C THR A 9 16.51 8.79 7.54
N ASP A 10 16.06 9.22 8.72
CA ASP A 10 16.11 8.51 9.99
C ASP A 10 14.88 7.62 10.26
N ILE A 11 13.90 7.61 9.35
CA ILE A 11 12.69 6.80 9.47
C ILE A 11 12.87 5.46 8.74
N ASP A 12 13.04 4.37 9.48
CA ASP A 12 13.21 3.04 8.89
C ASP A 12 11.94 2.49 8.21
N LEU A 13 10.76 2.77 8.77
CA LEU A 13 9.49 2.18 8.33
C LEU A 13 8.30 3.13 8.50
N THR A 14 7.52 3.28 7.43
CA THR A 14 6.27 4.05 7.40
C THR A 14 5.08 3.17 7.05
N PHE A 15 3.97 3.34 7.77
CA PHE A 15 2.67 2.71 7.47
C PHE A 15 1.69 3.76 6.94
N SER A 16 1.04 3.46 5.81
CA SER A 16 0.09 4.34 5.15
C SER A 16 -1.15 3.58 4.66
N GLY A 17 -2.19 4.31 4.25
CA GLY A 17 -3.44 3.75 3.76
C GLY A 17 -4.11 4.66 2.72
N HIS A 18 -5.41 4.92 2.89
CA HIS A 18 -6.22 5.93 2.18
C HIS A 18 -6.92 5.50 0.87
N THR A 19 -6.23 4.91 -0.10
CA THR A 19 -6.81 4.86 -1.47
C THR A 19 -7.82 3.74 -1.72
N HIS A 20 -7.81 2.68 -0.90
CA HIS A 20 -8.58 1.44 -1.10
C HIS A 20 -8.40 0.82 -2.51
N GLY A 21 -7.33 1.21 -3.22
CA GLY A 21 -7.15 0.98 -4.65
C GLY A 21 -8.37 1.32 -5.51
N MET A 22 -9.02 2.45 -5.21
CA MET A 22 -10.29 2.89 -5.85
C MET A 22 -11.41 1.84 -5.78
N GLN A 23 -11.30 0.87 -4.87
CA GLN A 23 -12.22 -0.27 -4.76
C GLN A 23 -12.31 -1.15 -6.01
N PHE A 24 -11.33 -1.04 -6.92
CA PHE A 24 -11.27 -1.82 -8.16
C PHE A 24 -9.85 -2.24 -8.48
N GLY A 25 -9.65 -3.52 -8.78
CA GLY A 25 -8.35 -4.06 -9.16
C GLY A 25 -8.42 -5.48 -9.69
N VAL A 26 -7.28 -5.97 -10.15
CA VAL A 26 -7.05 -7.37 -10.49
C VAL A 26 -5.81 -7.81 -9.73
N GLU A 27 -5.97 -8.83 -8.91
CA GLU A 27 -4.88 -9.39 -8.11
C GLU A 27 -4.83 -10.90 -8.26
N ILE A 28 -3.77 -11.39 -8.90
CA ILE A 28 -3.41 -12.79 -8.99
C ILE A 28 -2.08 -12.94 -8.24
N PRO A 29 -2.05 -13.62 -7.09
CA PRO A 29 -0.85 -13.75 -6.26
C PRO A 29 0.39 -14.17 -7.08
N GLY A 30 1.44 -13.35 -7.03
CA GLY A 30 2.70 -13.58 -7.72
C GLY A 30 2.72 -13.28 -9.23
N TRP A 31 1.60 -12.93 -9.84
CA TRP A 31 1.48 -12.79 -11.30
C TRP A 31 1.05 -11.39 -11.71
N ILE A 32 -0.07 -10.90 -11.15
CA ILE A 32 -0.67 -9.63 -11.54
C ILE A 32 -1.11 -8.89 -10.29
N LYS A 33 -0.72 -7.62 -10.18
CA LYS A 33 -1.24 -6.68 -9.19
C LYS A 33 -1.52 -5.35 -9.88
N TRP A 34 -2.79 -5.08 -10.15
CA TRP A 34 -3.21 -3.93 -10.93
C TRP A 34 -4.47 -3.28 -10.35
N SER A 35 -4.52 -1.96 -10.42
CA SER A 35 -5.70 -1.14 -10.09
C SER A 35 -5.55 0.19 -10.82
N PRO A 36 -6.64 0.87 -11.24
CA PRO A 36 -6.58 2.19 -11.88
C PRO A 36 -5.81 3.23 -11.04
N ILE A 37 -5.80 3.08 -9.72
CA ILE A 37 -5.05 3.96 -8.81
C ILE A 37 -3.55 4.05 -9.16
N LYS A 38 -2.98 3.02 -9.81
CA LYS A 38 -1.55 2.97 -10.17
C LYS A 38 -1.12 4.09 -11.09
N TYR A 39 -2.06 4.66 -11.86
CA TYR A 39 -1.78 5.75 -12.79
C TYR A 39 -1.74 7.11 -12.08
N VAL A 40 -2.26 7.18 -10.86
CA VAL A 40 -2.26 8.38 -10.01
C VAL A 40 -1.14 8.29 -8.96
N TYR A 41 -0.98 7.12 -8.32
CA TYR A 41 0.00 6.90 -7.28
C TYR A 41 0.93 5.73 -7.61
N LYS A 42 2.24 5.99 -7.58
CA LYS A 42 3.27 4.95 -7.72
C LYS A 42 3.17 3.91 -6.61
N GLN A 43 2.92 4.36 -5.38
CA GLN A 43 2.72 3.51 -4.21
C GLN A 43 1.26 3.52 -3.80
N TRP A 44 0.60 2.37 -3.89
CA TRP A 44 -0.85 2.27 -3.70
C TRP A 44 -1.31 1.02 -2.95
N ALA A 45 -0.49 -0.04 -2.89
CA ALA A 45 -0.76 -1.21 -2.06
C ALA A 45 0.51 -2.05 -1.83
N GLY A 46 0.68 -2.57 -0.61
CA GLY A 46 1.76 -3.48 -0.22
C GLY A 46 3.03 -2.78 0.25
N LEU A 47 4.10 -3.57 0.36
CA LEU A 47 5.42 -3.12 0.82
C LEU A 47 6.24 -2.57 -0.36
N TYR A 48 6.83 -1.40 -0.14
CA TYR A 48 7.80 -0.77 -1.02
C TYR A 48 9.07 -0.47 -0.22
N GLN A 49 10.21 -0.45 -0.90
CA GLN A 49 11.51 -0.17 -0.30
C GLN A 49 12.27 0.82 -1.18
N GLU A 50 12.91 1.79 -0.54
CA GLU A 50 13.88 2.69 -1.16
C GLU A 50 15.09 2.81 -0.24
N GLY A 51 16.26 2.36 -0.70
CA GLY A 51 17.44 2.26 0.14
C GLY A 51 17.19 1.40 1.38
N GLN A 52 17.37 1.99 2.56
CA GLN A 52 17.14 1.34 3.86
C GLN A 52 15.75 1.61 4.44
N GLN A 53 14.91 2.40 3.75
CA GLN A 53 13.61 2.81 4.24
C GLN A 53 12.49 1.99 3.59
N TYR A 54 11.47 1.69 4.39
CA TYR A 54 10.32 0.90 3.99
C TYR A 54 9.02 1.71 4.07
N LEU A 55 8.14 1.51 3.09
CA LEU A 55 6.77 2.04 3.10
C LEU A 55 5.81 0.89 2.87
N TYR A 56 4.89 0.67 3.81
CA TYR A 56 3.78 -0.25 3.60
C TYR A 56 2.47 0.51 3.43
N VAL A 57 1.78 0.27 2.31
CA VAL A 57 0.48 0.87 2.01
C VAL A 57 -0.61 -0.18 2.17
N ASN A 58 -1.40 -0.08 3.25
CA ASN A 58 -2.53 -0.95 3.52
C ASN A 58 -3.76 -0.52 2.71
N ARG A 59 -4.52 -1.49 2.19
CA ARG A 59 -5.71 -1.23 1.35
C ARG A 59 -6.97 -0.88 2.13
N GLY A 60 -6.92 -0.89 3.45
CA GLY A 60 -8.04 -0.65 4.33
C GLY A 60 -9.04 -1.81 4.38
N LEU A 61 -9.84 -1.82 5.45
CA LEU A 61 -10.93 -2.79 5.63
C LEU A 61 -12.28 -2.28 5.12
N GLY A 62 -12.48 -0.97 5.14
CA GLY A 62 -13.74 -0.34 4.80
C GLY A 62 -13.92 -0.06 3.30
N TYR A 63 -14.92 0.75 3.01
CA TYR A 63 -15.26 1.22 1.67
C TYR A 63 -15.44 2.74 1.68
N LEU A 64 -15.41 3.35 0.49
CA LEU A 64 -15.65 4.77 0.29
C LEU A 64 -16.95 4.96 -0.50
N GLY A 65 -18.01 5.42 0.18
CA GLY A 65 -19.32 5.70 -0.43
C GLY A 65 -20.05 4.43 -0.89
N TYR A 66 -19.60 3.85 -2.01
CA TYR A 66 -20.12 2.59 -2.55
C TYR A 66 -19.56 1.39 -1.76
N PRO A 67 -20.41 0.50 -1.20
CA PRO A 67 -19.97 -0.60 -0.35
C PRO A 67 -19.37 -1.82 -1.07
N GLY A 68 -19.12 -1.72 -2.38
CA GLY A 68 -18.54 -2.82 -3.16
C GLY A 68 -17.06 -2.62 -3.46
N ARG A 69 -16.33 -3.74 -3.48
CA ARG A 69 -14.95 -3.86 -3.94
C ARG A 69 -14.88 -4.94 -5.01
N VAL A 70 -14.16 -4.71 -6.11
CA VAL A 70 -14.00 -5.68 -7.20
C VAL A 70 -12.53 -5.99 -7.38
N GLY A 71 -12.14 -7.25 -7.16
CA GLY A 71 -10.78 -7.74 -7.34
C GLY A 71 -9.70 -7.05 -6.48
N ILE A 72 -10.11 -6.27 -5.47
CA ILE A 72 -9.24 -5.69 -4.44
C ILE A 72 -9.82 -5.92 -3.04
N LEU A 73 -9.44 -7.04 -2.43
CA LEU A 73 -10.03 -7.46 -1.17
C LEU A 73 -9.63 -6.53 0.00
N PRO A 74 -10.50 -6.40 1.02
CA PRO A 74 -10.12 -5.80 2.30
C PRO A 74 -8.86 -6.44 2.89
N GLU A 75 -8.04 -5.66 3.58
CA GLU A 75 -6.75 -6.12 4.08
C GLU A 75 -6.58 -5.87 5.58
N VAL A 76 -6.35 -6.93 6.34
CA VAL A 76 -5.75 -6.87 7.69
C VAL A 76 -4.28 -7.25 7.55
N THR A 77 -3.38 -6.37 8.00
CA THR A 77 -1.93 -6.64 7.96
C THR A 77 -1.41 -6.89 9.36
N VAL A 78 -0.65 -7.97 9.53
CA VAL A 78 0.14 -8.26 10.73
C VAL A 78 1.61 -8.05 10.38
N ILE A 79 2.33 -7.29 11.22
CA ILE A 79 3.72 -6.92 10.98
C ILE A 79 4.50 -7.20 12.26
N ASP A 80 5.47 -8.10 12.17
CA ASP A 80 6.37 -8.44 13.27
C ASP A 80 7.64 -7.61 13.18
N LEU A 81 7.80 -6.68 14.11
CA LEU A 81 9.03 -5.90 14.24
C LEU A 81 9.99 -6.62 15.17
N LYS A 82 11.22 -6.83 14.70
CA LYS A 82 12.30 -7.44 15.48
C LYS A 82 13.35 -6.40 15.78
N ARG A 83 13.80 -6.37 17.03
CA ARG A 83 14.98 -5.61 17.42
C ARG A 83 16.21 -6.26 16.78
N GLY A 84 17.02 -5.45 16.10
CA GLY A 84 18.35 -5.83 15.63
C GLY A 84 19.35 -6.00 16.77
#